data_AF-A0A4R5L072-F1
#
_entry.id   AF-A0A4R5L072-F1
#
_cell.length_a   1.000
_cell.length_b   1.000
_cell.length_c   1.000
_cell.angle_alpha   90.00
_cell.angle_beta   90.00
_cell.angle_gamma   90.00
#
_symmetry.space_group_name_H-M   'P 1'
#
loop_
_entity.id
_entity.type
_entity.pdbx_description
1 polymer ?
#
loop_
_entity_poly.entity_id
_entity_poly.type
_entity_poly.pdbx_seq_one_letter_code
_entity_poly.pdbx_strand_id
1 'polypeptide(L)'
;MLPNFGSDPDAFGRFAERFARYMGTANFLFYMTIFVTVWIIFNVVGLFGFQWDPYPFILLNLFFSTQASYAAPLILLAQNRQDDRDRVTIEQDRARDERNLADTEYLTREVAALRIALREVATRDYMRAELRSLLTDLLEAQEELRTDESTGPERREKVKDKIKDKREKQRNPRTQQIPKVQAAQPKNEDLDSGLSSVGTSSERQSGPSSNPES
;
A
#
# COMPACT_ATOMS: atom_id res chain seq x y z
N MET A 1 47.03 13.38 2.76
CA MET A 1 45.58 13.22 2.47
C MET A 1 45.43 13.08 0.97
N LEU A 2 45.16 11.87 0.47
CA LEU A 2 44.91 11.66 -0.96
C LEU A 2 43.43 11.98 -1.23
N PRO A 3 43.11 12.85 -2.19
CA PRO A 3 41.73 13.15 -2.56
C PRO A 3 41.05 11.89 -3.11
N ASN A 4 39.93 11.51 -2.50
CA ASN A 4 39.10 10.40 -2.94
C ASN A 4 38.34 10.87 -4.20
N PHE A 5 38.79 10.45 -5.38
CA PHE A 5 38.00 10.52 -6.61
C PHE A 5 36.89 9.46 -6.55
N GLY A 6 35.95 9.65 -5.62
CA GLY A 6 34.73 8.87 -5.57
C GLY A 6 33.86 9.28 -6.74
N SER A 7 33.92 8.52 -7.83
CA SER A 7 32.98 8.62 -8.94
C SER A 7 31.55 8.60 -8.38
N ASP A 8 30.83 9.72 -8.50
CA ASP A 8 29.49 9.88 -7.92
C ASP A 8 28.53 8.82 -8.51
N PRO A 9 28.15 7.81 -7.72
CA PRO A 9 27.35 6.67 -8.19
C PRO A 9 25.99 7.12 -8.76
N ASP A 10 25.46 8.25 -8.31
CA ASP A 10 24.14 8.73 -8.68
C ASP A 10 24.13 9.45 -10.03
N ALA A 11 25.22 10.14 -10.37
CA ALA A 11 25.36 10.82 -11.67
C ALA A 11 25.39 9.82 -12.83
N PHE A 12 26.11 8.71 -12.65
CA PHE A 12 26.24 7.66 -13.66
C PHE A 12 24.95 6.83 -13.82
N GLY A 13 24.23 6.54 -12.72
CA GLY A 13 22.94 5.85 -12.79
C GLY A 13 21.89 6.63 -13.60
N ARG A 14 21.80 7.96 -13.39
CA ARG A 14 20.93 8.83 -14.18
C ARG A 14 21.33 8.90 -15.65
N PHE A 15 22.63 8.86 -15.94
CA PHE A 15 23.16 8.84 -17.31
C PHE A 15 22.81 7.53 -18.03
N ALA A 16 23.03 6.38 -17.39
CA ALA A 16 22.70 5.07 -17.94
C ALA A 16 21.19 4.94 -18.22
N GLU A 17 20.34 5.39 -17.30
CA GLU A 17 18.88 5.40 -17.50
C GLU A 17 18.44 6.33 -18.65
N ARG A 18 19.14 7.45 -18.85
CA ARG A 18 18.92 8.32 -20.01
C ARG A 18 19.38 7.64 -21.30
N PHE A 19 20.55 7.00 -21.30
CA PHE A 19 21.10 6.27 -22.45
C PHE A 19 20.23 5.08 -22.85
N ALA A 20 19.73 4.30 -21.89
CA ALA A 20 18.83 3.18 -22.14
C ALA A 20 17.52 3.63 -22.80
N ARG A 21 16.92 4.72 -22.28
CA ARG A 21 15.72 5.32 -22.90
C ARG A 21 16.02 5.89 -24.30
N TYR A 22 17.20 6.46 -24.50
CA TYR A 22 17.61 7.01 -25.79
C TYR A 22 17.81 5.90 -26.85
N MET A 23 18.49 4.80 -26.50
CA MET A 23 18.72 3.65 -27.39
C MET A 23 17.45 2.84 -27.69
N GLY A 24 16.48 2.80 -26.77
CA GLY A 24 15.20 2.11 -26.97
C GLY A 24 14.19 2.85 -27.86
N THR A 25 14.49 4.09 -28.27
CA THR A 25 13.58 4.91 -29.07
C THR A 25 13.93 4.82 -30.56
N ALA A 26 12.95 4.55 -31.43
CA ALA A 26 13.12 4.48 -32.89
C ALA A 26 13.74 5.75 -33.51
N ASN A 27 13.61 6.89 -32.82
CA ASN A 27 14.20 8.17 -33.20
C ASN A 27 15.73 8.15 -33.26
N PHE A 28 16.41 7.35 -32.43
CA PHE A 28 17.88 7.27 -32.45
C PHE A 28 18.40 6.75 -33.79
N LEU A 29 17.82 5.64 -34.27
CA LEU A 29 18.15 5.04 -35.56
C LEU A 29 17.88 6.03 -36.69
N PHE A 30 16.75 6.74 -36.64
CA PHE A 30 16.40 7.74 -37.65
C PHE A 30 17.44 8.86 -37.75
N TYR A 31 17.84 9.48 -36.62
CA TYR A 31 18.87 10.51 -36.62
C TYR A 31 20.23 9.99 -37.10
N MET A 32 20.60 8.76 -36.72
CA MET A 32 21.85 8.13 -37.18
C MET A 32 21.86 7.88 -38.69
N THR A 33 20.74 7.40 -39.25
CA THR A 33 20.60 7.23 -40.70
C THR A 33 20.71 8.57 -41.43
N ILE A 34 20.02 9.61 -40.95
CA ILE A 34 20.13 10.95 -41.53
C ILE A 34 21.57 11.44 -41.50
N PHE A 35 22.27 11.30 -40.37
CA PHE A 35 23.66 11.71 -40.24
C PHE A 35 24.56 11.04 -41.29
N VAL A 36 24.44 9.71 -41.44
CA VAL A 36 25.21 8.96 -42.45
C VAL A 36 24.85 9.41 -43.86
N THR A 37 23.56 9.58 -44.17
CA THR A 37 23.10 10.05 -45.48
C THR A 37 23.63 11.45 -45.80
N VAL A 38 23.56 12.39 -44.85
CA VAL A 38 24.08 13.76 -45.01
C VAL A 38 25.59 13.73 -45.21
N TRP A 39 26.33 12.89 -44.48
CA TRP A 39 27.77 12.74 -44.63
C TRP A 39 28.17 12.24 -46.02
N ILE A 40 27.44 11.24 -46.54
CA ILE A 40 27.64 10.72 -47.89
C ILE A 40 27.33 11.82 -48.92
N ILE A 41 26.19 12.50 -48.80
CA ILE A 41 25.81 13.58 -49.72
C ILE A 41 26.85 14.70 -49.70
N PHE A 42 27.32 15.12 -48.52
CA PHE A 42 28.34 16.16 -48.39
C PHE A 42 29.66 15.76 -49.08
N ASN A 43 30.08 14.51 -48.94
CA ASN A 43 31.29 14.00 -49.61
C ASN A 43 31.12 13.83 -51.12
N VAL A 44 29.95 13.37 -51.58
CA VAL A 44 29.66 13.15 -53.02
C VAL A 44 29.48 14.47 -53.76
N VAL A 45 28.81 15.45 -53.15
CA VAL A 45 28.65 16.79 -53.73
C VAL A 45 29.99 17.52 -53.81
N GLY A 46 30.96 17.14 -52.97
CA GLY A 46 32.35 17.58 -53.05
C GLY A 46 32.44 19.09 -53.04
N LEU A 47 32.32 19.70 -51.86
CA LEU A 47 32.39 21.16 -51.71
C LEU A 47 33.71 21.64 -52.35
N PHE A 48 33.61 22.31 -53.51
CA PHE A 48 34.73 22.80 -54.34
C PHE A 48 35.64 21.76 -55.04
N GLY A 49 35.13 20.57 -55.38
CA GLY A 49 35.90 19.56 -56.11
C GLY A 49 36.97 18.86 -55.26
N PHE A 50 36.99 19.12 -53.96
CA PHE A 50 37.80 18.42 -52.98
C PHE A 50 36.96 17.31 -52.34
N GLN A 51 37.32 16.06 -52.62
CA GLN A 51 36.72 14.88 -51.99
C GLN A 51 37.37 14.69 -50.61
N TRP A 52 36.69 15.19 -49.57
CA TRP A 52 37.17 15.12 -48.19
C TRP A 52 37.29 13.68 -47.68
N ASP A 53 36.42 12.77 -48.13
CA ASP A 53 36.42 11.34 -47.80
C ASP A 53 36.00 10.50 -49.03
N PRO A 54 36.94 10.16 -49.94
CA PRO A 54 36.69 9.31 -51.11
C PRO A 54 36.19 7.91 -50.71
N TYR A 55 35.43 7.25 -51.59
CA TYR A 55 35.00 5.85 -51.40
C TYR A 55 36.24 4.97 -51.11
N PRO A 56 36.33 4.27 -49.95
CA PRO A 56 35.25 3.71 -49.11
C PRO A 56 34.94 4.45 -47.78
N PHE A 57 35.05 5.78 -47.70
CA PHE A 57 34.72 6.59 -46.51
C PHE A 57 35.52 6.23 -45.25
N ILE A 58 36.85 6.38 -45.30
CA ILE A 58 37.77 5.97 -44.22
C ILE A 58 37.55 6.79 -42.94
N LEU A 59 37.18 8.07 -43.06
CA LEU A 59 36.98 8.94 -41.90
C LEU A 59 35.70 8.57 -41.15
N LEU A 60 34.63 8.25 -41.89
CA LEU A 60 33.39 7.75 -41.29
C LEU A 60 33.62 6.45 -40.54
N ASN A 61 34.40 5.53 -41.14
CA ASN A 61 34.73 4.27 -40.49
C ASN A 61 35.62 4.46 -39.25
N LEU A 62 36.57 5.39 -39.30
CA LEU A 62 37.41 5.73 -38.16
C LEU A 62 36.57 6.28 -37.00
N PHE A 63 35.64 7.19 -37.30
CA PHE A 63 34.73 7.73 -36.31
C PHE A 63 33.85 6.64 -35.67
N PHE A 64 33.30 5.72 -36.47
CA PHE A 64 32.51 4.60 -35.97
C PHE A 64 33.36 3.64 -35.10
N SER A 65 34.61 3.40 -35.49
CA SER A 65 35.55 2.59 -34.71
C SER A 65 35.86 3.21 -33.35
N THR A 66 36.09 4.53 -33.31
CA THR A 66 36.26 5.28 -32.06
C THR A 66 34.98 5.29 -31.22
N GLN A 67 33.81 5.43 -31.85
CA GLN A 67 32.51 5.40 -31.18
C GLN A 67 32.29 4.07 -30.46
N ALA A 68 32.58 2.95 -31.12
CA ALA A 68 32.52 1.62 -30.51
C ALA A 68 33.55 1.45 -29.37
N SER A 69 34.77 1.96 -29.56
CA SER A 69 35.84 1.88 -28.56
C SER A 69 35.52 2.62 -27.25
N TYR A 70 34.87 3.79 -27.33
CA TYR A 70 34.42 4.53 -26.15
C TYR A 70 33.13 3.96 -25.54
N ALA A 71 32.29 3.27 -26.33
CA ALA A 71 31.08 2.64 -25.82
C ALA A 71 31.40 1.49 -24.84
N ALA A 72 32.43 0.69 -25.12
CA ALA A 72 32.81 -0.46 -24.29
C ALA A 72 33.06 -0.14 -22.80
N PRO A 73 33.89 0.85 -22.42
CA PRO A 73 34.07 1.21 -21.01
C PRO A 73 32.79 1.77 -20.38
N LEU A 74 31.98 2.51 -21.15
CA LEU A 74 30.74 3.06 -20.64
C LEU A 74 29.71 1.96 -20.33
N ILE A 75 29.61 0.96 -21.22
CA ILE A 75 28.77 -0.22 -21.05
C ILE A 75 29.26 -1.05 -19.85
N LEU A 76 30.58 -1.22 -19.70
CA LEU A 76 31.18 -1.97 -18.59
C LEU A 76 30.85 -1.33 -17.22
N LEU A 77 30.87 0.00 -17.12
CA LEU A 77 30.42 0.69 -15.91
C LEU A 77 28.89 0.59 -15.70
N ALA A 78 28.09 0.52 -16.77
CA ALA A 78 26.64 0.34 -16.69
C ALA A 78 26.27 -1.05 -16.16
N GLN A 79 26.99 -2.08 -16.61
CA GLN A 79 26.76 -3.48 -16.23
C GLN A 79 27.09 -3.75 -14.76
N ASN A 80 28.24 -3.28 -14.25
CA ASN A 80 28.63 -3.50 -12.84
C ASN A 80 27.55 -3.04 -11.84
N ARG A 81 26.78 -2.00 -12.17
CA ARG A 81 25.69 -1.51 -11.31
C ARG A 81 24.36 -2.24 -11.51
N GLN A 82 24.13 -2.80 -12.70
CA GLN A 82 22.98 -3.69 -12.92
C GLN A 82 23.17 -4.96 -12.10
N ASP A 83 24.37 -5.54 -12.10
CA ASP A 83 24.70 -6.72 -11.30
C ASP A 83 24.52 -6.48 -9.79
N ASP A 84 24.90 -5.30 -9.28
CA ASP A 84 24.69 -4.94 -7.87
C ASP A 84 23.20 -4.79 -7.51
N ARG A 85 22.39 -4.15 -8.38
CA ARG A 85 20.93 -4.04 -8.18
C ARG A 85 20.23 -5.38 -8.29
N ASP A 86 20.64 -6.21 -9.24
CA ASP A 86 20.11 -7.54 -9.46
C ASP A 86 20.43 -8.43 -8.27
N ARG A 87 21.64 -8.31 -7.69
CA ARG A 87 22.01 -9.00 -6.45
C ARG A 87 21.11 -8.63 -5.28
N VAL A 88 20.87 -7.34 -5.03
CA VAL A 88 19.97 -6.90 -3.94
C VAL A 88 18.53 -7.39 -4.18
N THR A 89 18.08 -7.35 -5.43
CA THR A 89 16.74 -7.83 -5.80
C THR A 89 16.62 -9.33 -5.52
N ILE A 90 17.63 -10.13 -5.89
CA ILE A 90 17.66 -11.58 -5.63
C ILE A 90 17.70 -11.88 -4.12
N GLU A 91 18.47 -11.12 -3.34
CA GLU A 91 18.52 -11.29 -1.87
C GLU A 91 17.17 -10.98 -1.21
N GLN A 92 16.48 -9.93 -1.66
CA GLN A 92 15.13 -9.60 -1.19
C GLN A 92 14.09 -10.64 -1.60
N ASP A 93 14.18 -11.15 -2.83
CA ASP A 93 13.27 -12.17 -3.35
C ASP A 93 13.39 -13.46 -2.54
N ARG A 94 14.61 -13.93 -2.27
CA ARG A 94 14.86 -15.07 -1.37
C ARG A 94 14.24 -14.87 0.02
N ALA A 95 14.43 -13.70 0.62
CA ALA A 95 13.87 -13.40 1.93
C ALA A 95 12.32 -13.34 1.92
N ARG A 96 11.71 -12.93 0.81
CA ARG A 96 10.25 -12.97 0.62
C ARG A 96 9.76 -14.40 0.45
N ASP A 97 10.45 -15.22 -0.33
CA ASP A 97 10.10 -16.61 -0.54
C ASP A 97 10.16 -17.43 0.75
N GLU A 98 11.19 -17.21 1.58
CA GLU A 98 11.28 -17.82 2.91
C GLU A 98 10.08 -17.45 3.80
N ARG A 99 9.65 -16.18 3.78
CA ARG A 99 8.46 -15.72 4.51
C ARG A 99 7.18 -16.31 3.96
N ASN A 100 7.02 -16.35 2.64
CA ASN A 100 5.84 -16.93 1.98
C ASN A 100 5.72 -18.43 2.29
N LEU A 101 6.84 -19.15 2.34
CA LEU A 101 6.88 -20.55 2.73
C LEU A 101 6.45 -20.72 4.20
N ALA A 102 7.00 -19.90 5.10
CA ALA A 102 6.61 -19.91 6.52
C ALA A 102 5.12 -19.58 6.74
N ASP A 103 4.58 -18.58 6.02
CA ASP A 103 3.17 -18.22 6.08
C ASP A 103 2.28 -19.35 5.54
N THR A 104 2.72 -20.02 4.48
CA THR A 104 2.00 -21.18 3.91
C THR A 104 1.99 -22.35 4.89
N GLU A 105 3.13 -22.65 5.53
CA GLU A 105 3.22 -23.67 6.57
C GLU A 105 2.33 -23.34 7.77
N TYR A 106 2.32 -22.07 8.19
CA TYR A 106 1.47 -21.58 9.27
C TYR A 106 -0.01 -21.76 8.93
N LEU A 107 -0.46 -21.24 7.78
CA LEU A 107 -1.84 -21.40 7.32
C LEU A 107 -2.24 -22.87 7.17
N THR A 108 -1.34 -23.72 6.68
CA THR A 108 -1.61 -25.17 6.55
C THR A 108 -1.80 -25.81 7.91
N ARG A 109 -0.98 -25.46 8.91
CA ARG A 109 -1.14 -25.93 10.29
C ARG A 109 -2.44 -25.43 10.92
N GLU A 110 -2.76 -24.15 10.75
CA GLU A 110 -4.01 -23.56 11.26
C GLU A 110 -5.24 -24.21 10.61
N VAL A 111 -5.22 -24.45 9.30
CA VAL A 111 -6.31 -25.16 8.60
C VAL A 111 -6.43 -26.60 9.09
N ALA A 112 -5.32 -27.29 9.35
CA ALA A 112 -5.36 -28.64 9.92
C ALA A 112 -5.96 -28.63 11.35
N ALA A 113 -5.58 -27.67 12.19
CA ALA A 113 -6.12 -27.50 13.53
C ALA A 113 -7.63 -27.16 13.49
N LEU A 114 -8.03 -26.21 12.64
CA LEU A 114 -9.42 -25.84 12.41
C LEU A 114 -10.25 -27.05 11.93
N ARG A 115 -9.70 -27.87 11.03
CA ARG A 115 -10.36 -29.10 10.55
C ARG A 115 -10.60 -30.10 11.68
N ILE A 116 -9.66 -30.26 12.59
CA ILE A 116 -9.80 -31.17 13.76
C ILE A 116 -10.88 -30.62 14.70
N ALA A 117 -10.82 -29.34 15.05
CA ALA A 117 -11.81 -28.69 15.91
C ALA A 117 -13.23 -28.74 15.31
N LEU A 118 -13.37 -28.51 14.00
CA LEU A 118 -14.64 -28.65 13.28
C LEU A 118 -15.12 -30.10 13.23
N ARG A 119 -14.22 -31.09 13.15
CA ARG A 119 -14.61 -32.51 13.19
C ARG A 119 -15.22 -32.88 14.53
N GLU A 120 -14.74 -32.31 15.62
CA GLU A 120 -15.27 -32.54 16.97
C GLU A 120 -16.66 -31.88 17.16
N VAL A 121 -16.82 -30.62 16.73
CA VAL A 121 -18.07 -29.85 16.88
C VAL A 121 -19.14 -30.23 15.85
N ALA A 122 -18.74 -30.59 14.63
CA ALA A 122 -19.64 -31.00 13.54
C ALA A 122 -19.67 -32.53 13.38
N THR A 123 -19.64 -33.29 14.48
CA THR A 123 -19.95 -34.71 14.37
C THR A 123 -21.39 -34.82 13.85
N ARG A 124 -21.59 -35.48 12.71
CA ARG A 124 -22.91 -35.69 12.06
C ARG A 124 -23.99 -36.14 13.06
N ASP A 125 -23.58 -36.90 14.05
CA ASP A 125 -24.45 -37.43 15.10
C ASP A 125 -24.88 -36.36 16.11
N TYR A 126 -24.03 -35.37 16.43
CA TYR A 126 -24.41 -34.23 17.27
C TYR A 126 -25.39 -33.31 16.54
N MET A 127 -25.10 -32.93 15.28
CA MET A 127 -26.05 -32.14 14.47
C MET A 127 -27.38 -32.87 14.28
N ARG A 128 -27.35 -34.20 14.10
CA ARG A 128 -28.57 -35.02 14.03
C ARG A 128 -29.29 -35.09 15.37
N ALA A 129 -28.58 -35.20 16.48
CA ALA A 129 -29.17 -35.23 17.80
C ALA A 129 -29.85 -33.90 18.11
N GLU A 130 -29.21 -32.78 17.80
CA GLU A 130 -29.80 -31.44 17.99
C GLU A 130 -31.00 -31.20 17.09
N LEU A 131 -30.91 -31.55 15.80
CA LEU A 131 -32.05 -31.51 14.86
C LEU A 131 -33.22 -32.37 15.34
N ARG A 132 -32.95 -33.58 15.86
CA ARG A 132 -33.99 -34.44 16.43
C ARG A 132 -34.55 -33.88 17.72
N SER A 133 -33.73 -33.35 18.61
CA SER A 133 -34.16 -32.73 19.86
C SER A 133 -35.11 -31.57 19.57
N LEU A 134 -34.74 -30.66 18.67
CA LEU A 134 -35.57 -29.53 18.26
C LEU A 134 -36.87 -29.98 17.60
N LEU A 135 -36.84 -31.03 16.77
CA LEU A 135 -38.06 -31.60 16.19
C LEU A 135 -39.00 -32.19 17.25
N THR A 136 -38.45 -32.92 18.23
CA THR A 136 -39.22 -33.48 19.34
C THR A 136 -39.85 -32.37 20.18
N ASP A 137 -39.08 -31.35 20.55
CA ASP A 137 -39.58 -30.19 21.30
C ASP A 137 -40.73 -29.48 20.57
N LEU A 138 -40.63 -29.32 19.25
CA LEU A 138 -41.69 -28.70 18.44
C LEU A 138 -42.94 -29.57 18.33
N LEU A 139 -42.78 -30.89 18.22
CA LEU A 139 -43.91 -31.83 18.19
C LEU A 139 -44.63 -31.87 19.55
N GLU A 140 -43.89 -31.92 20.64
CA GLU A 140 -44.42 -31.91 22.00
C GLU A 140 -45.14 -30.58 22.31
N ALA A 141 -44.57 -29.44 21.89
CA ALA A 141 -45.24 -28.15 21.99
C ALA A 141 -46.54 -28.08 21.19
N GLN A 142 -46.59 -28.72 20.02
CA GLN A 142 -47.83 -28.85 19.22
C GLN A 142 -48.87 -29.74 19.89
N GLU A 143 -48.45 -30.82 20.53
CA GLU A 143 -49.33 -31.75 21.23
C GLU A 143 -49.87 -31.14 22.53
N GLU A 144 -49.04 -30.39 23.25
CA GLU A 144 -49.46 -29.59 24.41
C GLU A 144 -50.49 -28.53 23.97
N LEU A 145 -50.29 -27.85 22.83
CA LEU A 145 -51.28 -26.92 22.26
C LEU A 145 -52.58 -27.61 21.83
N ARG A 146 -52.54 -28.85 21.31
CA ARG A 146 -53.74 -29.65 20.97
C ARG A 146 -54.48 -30.16 22.20
N THR A 147 -53.77 -30.54 23.26
CA THR A 147 -54.37 -31.02 24.52
C THR A 147 -54.89 -29.88 25.40
N ASP A 148 -54.32 -28.67 25.27
CA ASP A 148 -54.85 -27.43 25.86
C ASP A 148 -56.06 -26.87 25.06
N GLU A 149 -56.42 -27.50 23.93
CA GLU A 149 -57.73 -27.30 23.26
C GLU A 149 -58.81 -28.25 23.82
N SER A 150 -58.41 -29.41 24.37
CA SER A 150 -59.34 -30.39 24.96
C SER A 150 -59.54 -30.24 26.48
N THR A 151 -58.74 -29.41 27.15
CA THR A 151 -58.91 -29.05 28.56
C THR A 151 -59.32 -27.57 28.69
N GLY A 152 -60.44 -27.33 29.37
CA GLY A 152 -61.14 -26.04 29.43
C GLY A 152 -60.32 -24.85 29.97
N PRO A 153 -60.91 -23.63 29.94
CA PRO A 153 -60.24 -22.33 30.01
C PRO A 153 -59.34 -22.07 31.24
N GLU A 154 -59.43 -22.88 32.29
CA GLU A 154 -58.71 -22.74 33.55
C GLU A 154 -57.19 -23.01 33.47
N ARG A 155 -56.73 -23.85 32.54
CA ARG A 155 -55.30 -24.22 32.44
C ARG A 155 -54.49 -23.19 31.64
N ARG A 156 -55.11 -22.60 30.61
CA ARG A 156 -54.53 -21.52 29.78
C ARG A 156 -54.15 -20.28 30.58
N GLU A 157 -54.89 -19.96 31.64
CA GLU A 157 -54.59 -18.83 32.52
C GLU A 157 -53.29 -19.07 33.31
N LYS A 158 -53.13 -20.26 33.88
CA LYS A 158 -51.93 -20.65 34.65
C LYS A 158 -50.67 -20.72 33.79
N VAL A 159 -50.79 -21.13 32.52
CA VAL A 159 -49.67 -21.17 31.58
C VAL A 159 -49.24 -19.75 31.18
N LYS A 160 -50.18 -18.84 30.92
CA LYS A 160 -49.88 -17.44 30.62
C LYS A 160 -49.14 -16.74 31.77
N ASP A 161 -49.55 -16.99 33.00
CA ASP A 161 -48.90 -16.41 34.18
C ASP A 161 -47.47 -16.92 34.37
N LYS A 162 -47.23 -18.22 34.17
CA LYS A 162 -45.88 -18.80 34.21
C LYS A 162 -44.96 -18.23 33.12
N ILE A 163 -45.48 -18.03 31.91
CA ILE A 163 -44.70 -17.44 30.80
C ILE A 163 -44.36 -15.98 31.10
N LYS A 164 -45.28 -15.22 31.70
CA LYS A 164 -45.08 -13.82 32.10
C LYS A 164 -43.99 -13.69 33.17
N ASP A 165 -44.01 -14.57 34.18
CA ASP A 165 -43.01 -14.61 35.26
C ASP A 165 -41.61 -15.00 34.74
N LYS A 166 -41.53 -15.95 33.79
CA LYS A 166 -40.27 -16.33 33.12
C LYS A 166 -39.70 -15.19 32.28
N ARG A 167 -40.56 -14.46 31.54
CA ARG A 167 -40.17 -13.28 30.74
C ARG A 167 -39.66 -12.14 31.63
N GLU A 168 -40.23 -11.96 32.81
CA GLU A 168 -39.83 -10.92 33.76
C GLU A 168 -38.46 -11.23 34.39
N LYS A 169 -38.21 -12.49 34.77
CA LYS A 169 -36.90 -12.94 35.27
C LYS A 169 -35.79 -12.84 34.21
N GLN A 170 -36.08 -13.15 32.95
CA GLN A 170 -35.10 -13.02 31.85
C GLN A 170 -34.86 -11.58 31.39
N ARG A 171 -35.78 -10.65 31.67
CA ARG A 171 -35.61 -9.23 31.32
C ARG A 171 -34.60 -8.52 32.23
N ASN A 172 -34.33 -9.05 33.43
CA ASN A 172 -33.56 -8.36 34.46
C ASN A 172 -32.04 -8.66 34.63
N PRO A 173 -31.33 -9.47 33.81
CA PRO A 173 -29.88 -9.64 33.97
C PRO A 173 -29.02 -8.62 33.19
N ARG A 174 -29.60 -7.71 32.39
CA ARG A 174 -28.84 -6.87 31.44
C ARG A 174 -28.49 -5.43 31.87
N THR A 175 -28.86 -4.99 33.08
CA THR A 175 -28.65 -3.58 33.49
C THR A 175 -27.53 -3.37 34.51
N GLN A 176 -26.86 -4.43 35.01
CA GLN A 176 -25.87 -4.28 36.10
C GLN A 176 -24.39 -4.31 35.68
N GLN A 177 -24.05 -4.39 34.39
CA GLN A 177 -22.63 -4.44 33.97
C GLN A 177 -22.32 -3.57 32.74
N ILE A 178 -22.67 -2.29 32.80
CA ILE A 178 -22.00 -1.28 31.96
C ILE A 178 -20.98 -0.58 32.85
N PRO A 179 -19.66 -0.80 32.66
CA PRO A 179 -18.64 0.01 33.31
C PRO A 179 -18.86 1.48 32.95
N LYS A 180 -19.08 2.32 33.96
CA LYS A 180 -19.22 3.76 33.81
C LYS A 180 -17.87 4.31 33.36
N VAL A 181 -17.73 4.62 32.06
CA VAL A 181 -16.54 5.29 31.53
C VAL A 181 -16.45 6.66 32.20
N GLN A 182 -15.43 6.83 33.03
CA GLN A 182 -15.11 8.08 33.70
C GLN A 182 -14.73 9.12 32.62
N ALA A 183 -15.63 10.08 32.36
CA ALA A 183 -15.29 11.23 31.52
C ALA A 183 -14.21 12.06 32.22
N ALA A 184 -13.03 12.18 31.59
CA ALA A 184 -11.97 13.06 32.04
C ALA A 184 -12.44 14.52 31.91
N GLN A 185 -12.46 15.24 33.04
CA GLN A 185 -12.71 16.68 33.08
C GLN A 185 -11.42 17.45 32.72
N PRO A 186 -11.47 18.48 31.87
CA PRO A 186 -10.36 19.41 31.75
C PRO A 186 -10.41 20.39 32.93
N LYS A 187 -9.34 20.39 33.72
CA LYS A 187 -9.12 21.31 34.85
C LYS A 187 -8.71 22.69 34.29
N ASN A 188 -9.63 23.64 34.26
CA ASN A 188 -9.30 25.06 34.10
C ASN A 188 -9.48 25.73 35.45
N GLU A 189 -8.36 25.89 36.15
CA GLU A 189 -8.22 26.74 37.33
C GLU A 189 -7.92 28.18 36.88
N ASP A 190 -8.79 29.07 37.38
CA ASP A 190 -8.48 30.40 37.90
C ASP A 190 -8.31 31.57 36.91
N LEU A 191 -9.46 32.13 36.53
CA LEU A 191 -9.63 33.56 36.29
C LEU A 191 -10.52 34.12 37.40
N ASP A 192 -9.91 34.78 38.39
CA ASP A 192 -10.54 35.94 39.02
C ASP A 192 -9.47 36.94 39.48
N SER A 193 -9.39 38.07 38.79
CA SER A 193 -9.30 39.36 39.47
C SER A 193 -9.54 40.50 38.48
N GLY A 194 -10.70 41.12 38.63
CA GLY A 194 -10.76 42.57 38.77
C GLY A 194 -10.84 43.40 37.48
N LEU A 195 -12.08 43.79 37.17
CA LEU A 195 -12.51 45.17 36.87
C LEU A 195 -11.45 46.14 36.29
N SER A 196 -11.75 46.73 35.12
CA SER A 196 -12.25 48.13 35.02
C SER A 196 -12.06 48.76 33.62
N SER A 197 -13.05 49.60 33.24
CA SER A 197 -13.09 50.59 32.13
C SER A 197 -13.09 50.02 30.70
N VAL A 198 -14.09 50.16 29.83
CA VAL A 198 -14.91 51.31 29.39
C VAL A 198 -14.10 52.54 29.04
N GLY A 199 -13.99 52.82 27.73
CA GLY A 199 -14.04 54.19 27.22
C GLY A 199 -12.88 54.66 26.34
N THR A 200 -13.22 54.84 25.05
CA THR A 200 -13.04 56.08 24.26
C THR A 200 -11.66 56.51 23.71
N SER A 201 -11.72 56.87 22.41
CA SER A 201 -10.92 57.87 21.66
C SER A 201 -9.47 57.48 21.34
N SER A 202 -9.10 57.23 20.07
CA SER A 202 -8.95 58.20 18.98
C SER A 202 -8.11 59.40 19.38
N GLU A 203 -6.80 59.41 19.08
CA GLU A 203 -6.08 60.61 18.64
C GLU A 203 -4.68 60.25 18.09
N ARG A 204 -4.45 60.65 16.84
CA ARG A 204 -3.24 61.26 16.24
C ARG A 204 -1.84 60.63 16.31
N GLN A 205 -1.19 60.87 15.16
CA GLN A 205 0.23 61.23 14.95
C GLN A 205 1.23 60.07 15.01
N SER A 206 2.29 60.02 14.23
CA SER A 206 2.77 60.69 13.01
C SER A 206 4.25 60.28 12.91
N GLY A 207 4.76 59.99 11.73
CA GLY A 207 6.21 60.07 11.49
C GLY A 207 6.81 58.91 10.70
N PRO A 208 7.84 59.17 9.87
CA PRO A 208 7.80 58.80 8.45
C PRO A 208 9.08 58.09 7.94
N SER A 209 9.11 57.91 6.61
CA SER A 209 10.30 57.79 5.72
C SER A 209 10.79 56.35 5.49
N SER A 210 10.71 55.73 4.29
CA SER A 210 11.25 56.08 2.95
C SER A 210 12.76 56.36 3.00
N ASN A 211 13.68 55.80 2.21
CA ASN A 211 13.72 54.84 1.10
C ASN A 211 15.24 54.42 0.97
N PRO A 212 15.78 53.86 -0.15
CA PRO A 212 16.88 52.90 -0.11
C PRO A 212 18.17 53.45 -0.76
N GLU A 213 19.28 52.72 -0.67
CA GLU A 213 20.46 52.82 -1.54
C GLU A 213 21.08 51.41 -1.53
N SER A 214 21.68 50.84 -2.57
CA SER A 214 21.90 51.13 -3.99
C SER A 214 22.60 49.90 -4.55
#